data_AF-A0A0A8H001-F1
#
_entry.id   AF-A0A0A8H001-F1
#
_cell.length_a   1.000
_cell.length_b   1.000
_cell.length_c   1.000
_cell.angle_alpha   90.00
_cell.angle_beta   90.00
_cell.angle_gamma   90.00
#
_symmetry.space_group_name_H-M   'P 1'
#
loop_
_entity.id
_entity.type
_entity.pdbx_description
1 polymer ?
#
loop_
_entity_poly.entity_id
_entity_poly.type
_entity_poly.pdbx_seq_one_letter_code
_entity_poly.pdbx_strand_id
1 'polypeptide(L)' 'MFKKIILVFLILFFSGCFVNERGVSNRFYDDCKEYYDASGIYHKECPQNWIDLPLTPETFEGSI' A
#
# COMPACT_ATOMS: atom_id res chain seq x y z
N MET A 1 -0.17 -27.19 -24.45
CA MET A 1 0.83 -26.18 -24.01
C MET A 1 0.16 -24.91 -23.44
N PHE A 2 -0.84 -24.35 -24.13
CA PHE A 2 -1.58 -23.12 -23.74
C PHE A 2 -2.16 -23.12 -22.31
N LYS A 3 -2.72 -24.26 -21.85
CA LYS A 3 -3.26 -24.42 -20.48
C LYS A 3 -2.24 -24.12 -19.36
N LYS A 4 -0.95 -24.43 -19.58
CA LYS A 4 0.09 -24.17 -18.57
C LYS A 4 0.47 -22.69 -18.52
N ILE A 5 0.42 -21.99 -19.65
CA ILE A 5 0.69 -20.55 -19.73
C ILE A 5 -0.37 -19.77 -18.97
N ILE A 6 -1.65 -20.12 -19.16
CA ILE A 6 -2.78 -19.49 -18.43
C ILE A 6 -2.61 -19.66 -16.91
N LEU A 7 -2.20 -20.85 -16.46
CA LEU A 7 -1.99 -21.12 -15.03
C LEU A 7 -0.88 -20.24 -14.43
N VAL A 8 0.22 -20.04 -15.16
CA VAL A 8 1.33 -19.18 -14.72
C VAL A 8 0.89 -17.72 -14.64
N PHE A 9 0.14 -17.23 -15.62
CA PHE A 9 -0.40 -15.86 -15.57
C PHE A 9 -1.37 -15.67 -14.42
N LEU A 10 -2.23 -16.64 -14.13
CA LEU A 10 -3.15 -16.61 -12.98
C LEU A 10 -2.39 -16.44 -11.66
N ILE A 11 -1.31 -17.20 -11.44
CA ILE A 11 -0.50 -17.10 -10.23
C ILE A 11 0.16 -15.72 -10.13
N LEU A 12 0.66 -15.18 -11.23
CA LEU A 12 1.25 -13.84 -11.26
C LEU A 12 0.21 -12.74 -10.98
N PHE A 13 -0.98 -12.83 -11.58
CA PHE A 13 -2.07 -11.87 -11.31
C PHE A 13 -2.52 -11.89 -9.83
N PHE A 14 -2.58 -13.06 -9.20
CA PHE A 14 -2.93 -13.17 -7.78
C PHE A 14 -1.77 -12.86 -6.83
N SER A 15 -0.52 -12.85 -7.31
CA SER A 15 0.63 -12.45 -6.50
C SER A 15 0.65 -10.97 -6.13
N GLY A 16 -0.02 -10.12 -6.92
CA GLY A 16 -0.17 -8.68 -6.67
C GLY A 16 -0.80 -8.33 -5.32
N CYS A 17 -1.59 -9.24 -4.74
CA CYS A 17 -2.21 -9.06 -3.43
C CYS A 17 -1.20 -9.11 -2.26
N PHE A 18 -0.05 -9.76 -2.46
CA PHE A 18 0.95 -9.99 -1.40
C PHE A 18 2.13 -9.01 -1.45
N VAL A 19 2.26 -8.21 -2.50
CA VAL A 19 3.40 -7.29 -2.69
C VAL A 19 3.17 -5.92 -2.04
N ASN A 20 1.95 -5.68 -1.56
CA ASN A 20 1.57 -4.43 -0.91
C ASN A 20 1.15 -4.71 0.55
N GLU A 21 1.90 -4.20 1.53
CA GLU A 21 1.52 -4.29 2.95
C GLU A 21 0.19 -3.58 3.24
N ARG A 22 -0.15 -2.54 2.48
CA ARG A 22 -1.44 -1.84 2.53
C ARG A 22 -2.52 -2.47 1.64
N GLY A 23 -2.16 -3.47 0.82
CA GLY A 23 -3.06 -4.18 -0.10
C GLY A 23 -3.82 -3.28 -1.08
N VAL A 24 -4.71 -3.86 -1.90
CA VAL A 24 -5.88 -3.13 -2.42
C VAL A 24 -6.95 -3.24 -1.32
N SER A 25 -6.79 -2.43 -0.28
CA SER A 25 -7.69 -2.48 0.88
C SER A 25 -8.99 -1.73 0.58
N ASN A 26 -10.11 -2.27 1.07
CA ASN A 26 -11.38 -1.54 1.12
C ASN A 26 -11.44 -0.57 2.31
N ARG A 27 -10.32 -0.36 3.02
CA ARG A 27 -10.21 0.64 4.08
C ARG A 27 -9.73 1.95 3.48
N PHE A 28 -10.47 3.00 3.81
CA PHE A 28 -10.21 4.35 3.33
C PHE A 28 -8.99 5.00 4.01
N TYR A 29 -8.56 4.47 5.15
CA TYR A 29 -7.47 5.03 5.95
C TYR A 29 -6.33 4.03 6.07
N ASP A 30 -5.12 4.58 6.04
CA ASP A 30 -3.89 3.83 6.26
C ASP A 30 -3.76 3.40 7.73
N ASP A 31 -3.32 2.17 7.96
CA ASP A 31 -3.00 1.64 9.29
C ASP A 31 -1.64 2.17 9.80
N CYS A 32 -1.50 3.50 9.86
CA CYS A 32 -0.31 4.14 10.41
C CYS A 32 -0.31 4.09 11.94
N LYS A 33 0.86 3.87 12.52
CA LYS A 33 1.08 4.00 13.96
C LYS A 33 1.37 5.45 14.29
N GLU A 34 0.53 6.03 15.15
CA GLU A 34 0.66 7.40 15.61
C GLU A 34 0.96 7.38 17.10
N TYR A 35 2.05 8.02 17.52
CA TYR A 35 2.48 8.04 18.92
C TYR A 35 3.29 9.30 19.25
N TYR A 36 3.40 9.62 20.54
CA TYR A 36 4.30 10.65 21.04
C TYR A 36 5.52 9.99 21.68
N ASP A 37 6.72 10.49 21.37
CA ASP A 37 7.93 10.02 22.03
C ASP A 37 8.06 10.59 23.46
N ALA A 38 9.10 10.16 24.18
CA ALA A 38 9.37 10.62 25.54
C ALA A 38 9.68 12.13 25.63
N SER A 39 10.01 12.78 24.52
CA SER A 39 10.20 14.24 24.43
C SER A 39 8.91 15.00 24.07
N GLY A 40 7.81 14.29 23.83
CA GLY A 40 6.52 14.86 23.47
C GLY A 40 6.38 15.20 21.98
N ILE A 41 7.28 14.70 21.13
CA ILE A 41 7.22 14.91 19.68
C ILE A 41 6.28 13.88 19.06
N TYR A 42 5.40 14.33 18.17
CA TYR A 42 4.48 13.48 17.42
C TYR A 42 5.22 12.74 16.29
N HIS A 43 5.01 11.43 16.23
CA HIS A 43 5.53 10.55 15.19
C HIS A 43 4.38 9.81 14.50
N LYS A 44 4.47 9.70 13.18
CA LYS A 44 3.56 8.92 12.35
C LYS A 44 4.39 7.97 11.48
N GLU A 45 4.29 6.69 11.79
CA GLU A 45 4.95 5.62 11.06
C GLU A 45 3.93 4.86 10.23
N CYS A 46 4.17 4.79 8.94
CA CYS A 46 3.28 4.16 7.98
C CYS A 46 4.01 2.98 7.32
N PRO A 47 3.35 1.82 7.12
CA PRO A 47 3.94 0.70 6.39
C PRO A 47 4.32 1.14 4.97
N GLN A 48 5.46 0.65 4.50
CA GLN A 48 6.04 1.08 3.23
C GLN A 48 5.29 0.43 2.07
N ASN A 49 4.93 1.25 1.09
CA ASN A 49 4.09 0.84 -0.01
C ASN A 49 4.85 1.00 -1.34
N TRP A 50 4.60 0.11 -2.31
CA TRP A 50 5.14 0.23 -3.67
C TRP A 50 4.48 1.38 -4.46
N ILE A 51 3.24 1.74 -4.10
CA ILE A 51 2.37 2.70 -4.79
C ILE A 51 1.51 3.39 -3.73
N ASP A 52 1.87 4.60 -3.34
CA ASP A 52 1.03 5.44 -2.48
C ASP A 52 0.01 6.19 -3.31
N LEU A 53 -1.26 5.82 -3.14
CA LEU A 53 -2.40 6.48 -3.76
C LEU A 53 -2.80 7.66 -2.88
N PRO A 54 -2.83 8.90 -3.40
CA PRO A 54 -3.25 10.03 -2.59
C PRO A 54 -4.76 9.93 -2.32
N LEU A 55 -5.13 9.98 -1.03
CA LEU A 55 -6.51 9.79 -0.59
C LEU A 55 -7.36 11.06 -0.78
N THR A 56 -6.72 12.21 -0.97
CA THR A 56 -7.38 13.50 -1.21
C THR A 56 -6.73 14.25 -2.38
N PRO A 57 -7.50 15.04 -3.16
CA PRO A 57 -6.98 15.81 -4.29
C PRO A 57 -5.78 16.71 -3.94
N GLU A 58 -5.76 17.21 -2.71
CA GLU A 58 -4.76 18.16 -2.19
C GLU A 58 -3.38 17.50 -2.00
N THR A 59 -3.36 16.19 -1.82
CA THR A 59 -2.12 15.41 -1.63
C THR A 59 -1.45 14.99 -2.95
N PHE A 60 -2.09 15.23 -4.11
CA PHE A 60 -1.52 14.95 -5.44
C PHE A 60 -0.43 15.94 -5.86
N GLU A 61 -0.40 17.15 -5.28
CA GLU A 61 0.47 18.25 -5.74
C GLU A 61 1.93 18.10 -5.28
N GLY A 62 2.21 17.20 -4.33
CA GLY A 62 3.56 16.93 -3.81
C GLY A 62 4.25 15.68 -4.38
N SER A 63 3.64 15.01 -5.35
CA SER A 63 4.07 13.70 -5.87
C SER A 63 4.59 13.72 -7.32
N ILE A 64 5.19 14.84 -7.75
CA ILE A 64 5.96 14.96 -9.01
C ILE A 64 7.42 15.28 -8.68
#